data_AF-A0A7V8G539-F1
#
_entry.id   AF-A0A7V8G539-F1
#
_cell.length_a   1.000
_cell.length_b   1.000
_cell.length_c   1.000
_cell.angle_alpha   90.00
_cell.angle_beta   90.00
_cell.angle_gamma   90.00
#
_symmetry.space_group_name_H-M   'P 1'
#
loop_
_entity.id
_entity.type
_entity.pdbx_description
1 polymer ?
#
loop_
_entity_poly.entity_id
_entity_poly.type
_entity_poly.pdbx_seq_one_letter_code
_entity_poly.pdbx_strand_id
1 'polypeptide(L)'
;MQDHLFPDLPGSPPSAPPAPAAEAPAPKKSRGGTVQPAPADPALVDLALQLPPQLRFGGSSWNYPGWAGLVWDGEYAEAVLSKNGLAAYGQHPLFRTVSLDRNFYRALTASQYARYAAMVPDDFRFVVKAPSVVTDATVRDESGRGTQINPAFLSADLAVREFAEPALQGLGHRIGALVFQLSPLPRPVLADVPLLLERLAAMIAALPALTPTAPDAVVAVEVRDPQLMTPEFAAMLRSVGATWCLGLHAKMPPIEDQLPMLRALWPRPLVCRWNLHRRHGRYGYEDAEKLYGPFDKIVDPDPETRQALARVIAGTVKAGQNAFVTVSNNAEGCAPRTVATLAQEVADLLLR
;
A
#
# COMPACT_ATOMS: atom_id res chain seq x y z
N MET A 1 -5.61 9.17 -15.26
CA MET A 1 -4.52 10.04 -14.77
C MET A 1 -3.64 9.36 -13.69
N GLN A 2 -3.45 8.03 -13.76
CA GLN A 2 -2.55 7.25 -12.87
C GLN A 2 -1.52 6.43 -13.66
N ASP A 3 -1.52 6.52 -14.99
CA ASP A 3 -0.57 5.85 -15.88
C ASP A 3 0.81 6.54 -15.94
N HIS A 4 0.99 7.68 -15.27
CA HIS A 4 2.28 8.37 -15.23
C HIS A 4 3.29 7.73 -14.25
N LEU A 5 2.86 6.75 -13.44
CA LEU A 5 3.73 6.12 -12.44
C LEU A 5 4.66 5.03 -13.00
N PHE A 6 4.53 4.63 -14.28
CA PHE A 6 5.30 3.50 -14.84
C PHE A 6 5.53 3.61 -16.37
N PRO A 7 6.57 4.31 -16.87
CA PRO A 7 6.89 4.33 -18.29
C PRO A 7 7.63 3.05 -18.68
N ASP A 8 6.98 2.19 -19.47
CA ASP A 8 7.57 1.23 -20.41
C ASP A 8 6.45 0.68 -21.33
N LEU A 9 6.09 1.46 -22.35
CA LEU A 9 5.33 0.99 -23.51
C LEU A 9 6.16 1.32 -24.76
N PRO A 10 6.52 0.35 -25.63
CA PRO A 10 7.13 0.66 -26.90
C PRO A 10 6.07 1.08 -27.93
N GLY A 11 6.17 2.33 -28.42
CA GLY A 11 5.44 2.83 -29.58
C GLY A 11 5.56 4.36 -29.75
N SER A 12 6.08 4.83 -30.87
CA SER A 12 6.11 6.24 -31.33
C SER A 12 6.31 6.24 -32.86
N PRO A 13 6.02 7.31 -33.63
CA PRO A 13 5.12 8.49 -33.46
C PRO A 13 4.30 8.79 -34.78
N PRO A 14 3.81 10.02 -35.13
CA PRO A 14 4.63 11.21 -35.47
C PRO A 14 4.15 12.56 -34.86
N SER A 15 4.99 13.58 -35.06
CA SER A 15 5.09 14.88 -34.38
C SER A 15 4.19 16.01 -34.91
N ALA A 16 4.05 17.07 -34.10
CA ALA A 16 3.55 18.40 -34.51
C ALA A 16 4.50 19.51 -33.95
N PRO A 17 4.58 20.69 -34.61
CA PRO A 17 5.73 21.62 -34.54
C PRO A 17 5.76 22.57 -33.31
N PRO A 18 6.91 23.21 -33.02
CA PRO A 18 7.17 23.87 -31.74
C PRO A 18 6.74 25.36 -31.69
N ALA A 19 6.39 25.81 -30.48
CA ALA A 19 6.26 27.23 -30.11
C ALA A 19 7.34 27.61 -29.05
N PRO A 20 7.75 28.89 -28.94
CA PRO A 20 9.09 29.28 -28.50
C PRO A 20 9.31 29.29 -26.97
N ALA A 21 10.59 29.17 -26.61
CA ALA A 21 11.13 28.78 -25.32
C ALA A 21 11.09 29.86 -24.23
N ALA A 22 10.72 29.44 -23.01
CA ALA A 22 11.15 30.05 -21.77
C ALA A 22 12.31 29.23 -21.18
N GLU A 23 13.35 29.92 -20.71
CA GLU A 23 14.66 29.38 -20.34
C GLU A 23 14.57 28.48 -19.10
N ALA A 24 14.84 27.19 -19.26
CA ALA A 24 14.83 26.19 -18.19
C ALA A 24 16.22 26.07 -17.52
N PRO A 25 16.30 25.84 -16.20
CA PRO A 25 17.57 25.63 -15.51
C PRO A 25 18.26 24.33 -15.98
N ALA A 26 19.59 24.36 -16.03
CA ALA A 26 20.43 23.34 -16.66
C ALA A 26 20.22 21.92 -16.08
N PRO A 27 20.18 20.86 -16.92
CA PRO A 27 19.96 19.49 -16.46
C PRO A 27 21.22 18.93 -15.80
N LYS A 28 21.13 18.59 -14.51
CA LYS A 28 22.20 17.87 -13.80
C LYS A 28 22.07 16.36 -14.06
N LYS A 29 23.20 15.70 -14.34
CA LYS A 29 23.28 14.32 -14.84
C LYS A 29 22.76 13.30 -13.82
N SER A 30 21.70 12.57 -14.16
CA SER A 30 21.22 11.41 -13.39
C SER A 30 22.26 10.29 -13.38
N ARG A 31 22.55 9.72 -12.20
CA ARG A 31 23.42 8.53 -12.09
C ARG A 31 22.77 7.32 -12.75
N GLY A 32 23.48 6.65 -13.67
CA GLY A 32 22.99 5.47 -14.39
C GLY A 32 23.28 4.16 -13.67
N GLY A 33 22.33 3.22 -13.75
CA GLY A 33 22.53 1.78 -13.53
C GLY A 33 21.99 1.24 -12.20
N THR A 34 22.57 1.65 -11.08
CA THR A 34 22.24 1.11 -9.75
C THR A 34 21.87 2.25 -8.80
N VAL A 35 20.69 2.13 -8.17
CA VAL A 35 20.25 3.06 -7.12
C VAL A 35 20.94 2.67 -5.83
N GLN A 36 21.67 3.60 -5.21
CA GLN A 36 22.34 3.36 -3.94
C GLN A 36 21.47 3.90 -2.79
N PRO A 37 21.44 3.20 -1.63
CA PRO A 37 20.74 3.70 -0.46
C PRO A 37 21.42 4.95 0.09
N ALA A 38 20.63 5.89 0.62
CA ALA A 38 21.17 6.98 1.41
C ALA A 38 21.99 6.42 2.60
N PRO A 39 23.06 7.12 3.04
CA PRO A 39 23.75 6.77 4.28
C PRO A 39 22.74 6.68 5.43
N ALA A 40 22.78 5.59 6.20
CA ALA A 40 21.86 5.38 7.31
C ALA A 40 22.03 6.47 8.37
N ASP A 41 20.97 7.23 8.66
CA ASP A 41 20.92 8.17 9.77
C ASP A 41 21.04 7.39 11.09
N PRO A 42 22.07 7.63 11.93
CA PRO A 42 22.24 6.94 13.20
C PRO A 42 21.00 7.00 14.10
N ALA A 43 20.28 8.13 14.11
CA ALA A 43 19.07 8.26 14.93
C ALA A 43 17.94 7.33 14.46
N LEU A 44 17.82 7.09 13.14
CA LEU A 44 16.84 6.15 12.59
C LEU A 44 17.24 4.70 12.84
N VAL A 45 18.54 4.40 12.86
CA VAL A 45 19.06 3.07 13.23
C VAL A 45 18.75 2.78 14.70
N ASP A 46 19.05 3.70 15.60
CA ASP A 46 18.77 3.56 17.03
C ASP A 46 17.26 3.45 17.31
N LEU A 47 16.43 4.19 16.57
CA LEU A 47 14.98 4.06 16.64
C LEU A 47 14.50 2.70 16.14
N ALA A 48 15.04 2.20 15.02
CA ALA A 48 14.68 0.88 14.49
C ALA A 48 14.96 -0.25 15.49
N LEU A 49 16.06 -0.17 16.24
CA LEU A 49 16.43 -1.14 17.28
C LEU A 49 15.49 -1.15 18.49
N GLN A 50 14.76 -0.06 18.73
CA GLN A 50 13.75 0.03 19.80
C GLN A 50 12.40 -0.55 19.39
N LEU A 51 12.17 -0.80 18.09
CA LEU A 51 10.90 -1.31 17.58
C LEU A 51 10.88 -2.84 17.55
N PRO A 52 9.72 -3.45 17.87
CA PRO A 52 9.58 -4.91 17.85
C PRO A 52 9.64 -5.46 16.42
N PRO A 53 10.18 -6.67 16.21
CA PRO A 53 10.36 -7.24 14.88
C PRO A 53 9.02 -7.48 14.15
N GLN A 54 7.91 -7.60 14.87
CA GLN A 54 6.55 -7.76 14.32
C GLN A 54 6.04 -6.49 13.61
N LEU A 55 6.60 -5.32 13.94
CA LEU A 55 6.24 -4.05 13.32
C LEU A 55 7.05 -3.82 12.05
N ARG A 56 6.34 -3.66 10.94
CA ARG A 56 6.94 -3.36 9.64
C ARG A 56 6.29 -2.12 9.06
N PHE A 57 7.07 -1.05 8.95
CA PHE A 57 6.69 0.16 8.22
C PHE A 57 7.20 0.12 6.79
N GLY A 58 6.50 0.87 5.94
CA GLY A 58 6.81 0.96 4.53
C GLY A 58 6.10 2.10 3.82
N GLY A 59 6.44 2.27 2.56
CA GLY A 59 5.77 3.15 1.62
C GLY A 59 4.66 2.41 0.88
N SER A 60 3.75 3.17 0.26
CA SER A 60 2.80 2.62 -0.70
C SER A 60 3.41 2.33 -2.08
N SER A 61 4.64 2.81 -2.33
CA SER A 61 5.50 2.54 -3.49
C SER A 61 6.95 2.96 -3.14
N TRP A 62 7.91 2.84 -4.08
CA TRP A 62 9.34 3.15 -3.87
C TRP A 62 10.00 3.95 -5.02
N ASN A 63 9.24 4.65 -5.86
CA ASN A 63 9.74 5.28 -7.09
C ASN A 63 9.87 6.81 -7.05
N TYR A 64 9.96 7.43 -5.86
CA TYR A 64 9.87 8.89 -5.73
C TYR A 64 11.24 9.59 -5.74
N PRO A 65 11.53 10.48 -6.72
CA PRO A 65 12.78 11.23 -6.77
C PRO A 65 13.02 12.15 -5.56
N GLY A 66 11.97 12.74 -4.98
CA GLY A 66 12.10 13.63 -3.83
C GLY A 66 12.57 12.96 -2.54
N TRP A 67 12.75 11.64 -2.52
CA TRP A 67 13.39 10.93 -1.42
C TRP A 67 14.92 10.91 -1.51
N ALA A 68 15.52 11.67 -2.43
CA ALA A 68 16.97 11.89 -2.47
C ALA A 68 17.48 12.41 -1.11
N GLY A 69 18.52 11.77 -0.58
CA GLY A 69 19.07 12.03 0.77
C GLY A 69 18.25 11.44 1.92
N LEU A 70 17.05 10.91 1.67
CA LEU A 70 16.22 10.22 2.67
C LEU A 70 16.26 8.71 2.50
N VAL A 71 16.16 8.24 1.26
CA VAL A 71 16.14 6.80 0.90
C VAL A 71 17.22 6.50 -0.14
N TRP A 72 17.50 7.43 -1.06
CA TRP A 72 18.52 7.30 -2.10
C TRP A 72 19.73 8.19 -1.81
N ASP A 73 20.93 7.79 -2.21
CA ASP A 73 22.16 8.57 -1.99
C ASP A 73 22.29 9.85 -2.84
N GLY A 74 21.29 10.13 -3.68
CA GLY A 74 21.27 11.28 -4.58
C GLY A 74 20.02 11.32 -5.44
N GLU A 75 20.06 12.16 -6.47
CA GLU A 75 18.95 12.33 -7.41
C GLU A 75 18.94 11.22 -8.45
N TYR A 76 17.79 10.55 -8.57
CA TYR A 76 17.51 9.54 -9.57
C TYR A 76 16.19 9.85 -10.27
N ALA A 77 16.12 9.56 -11.56
CA ALA A 77 14.86 9.65 -12.29
C ALA A 77 13.89 8.57 -11.79
N GLU A 78 12.59 8.89 -11.75
CA GLU A 78 11.53 7.98 -11.32
C GLU A 78 11.58 6.63 -12.06
N ALA A 79 11.82 6.63 -13.37
CA ALA A 79 11.92 5.41 -14.16
C ALA A 79 13.07 4.48 -13.69
N VAL A 80 14.18 5.06 -13.21
CA VAL A 80 15.32 4.31 -12.66
C VAL A 80 14.95 3.75 -11.29
N LEU A 81 14.31 4.56 -10.43
CA LEU A 81 13.86 4.14 -9.10
C LEU A 81 12.81 3.02 -9.17
N SER A 82 11.85 3.13 -10.09
CA SER A 82 10.79 2.14 -10.28
C SER A 82 11.36 0.75 -10.61
N LYS A 83 12.41 0.69 -11.43
CA LYS A 83 13.04 -0.58 -11.86
C LYS A 83 14.07 -1.10 -10.87
N ASN A 84 14.91 -0.22 -10.31
CA ASN A 84 16.14 -0.60 -9.62
C ASN A 84 16.21 -0.10 -8.16
N GLY A 85 15.23 0.69 -7.70
CA GLY A 85 15.23 1.32 -6.39
C GLY A 85 14.88 0.39 -5.22
N LEU A 86 14.17 -0.72 -5.45
CA LEU A 86 13.69 -1.59 -4.37
C LEU A 86 14.83 -2.15 -3.50
N ALA A 87 15.98 -2.43 -4.10
CA ALA A 87 17.13 -2.93 -3.36
C ALA A 87 17.68 -1.90 -2.38
N ALA A 88 17.79 -0.63 -2.79
CA ALA A 88 18.15 0.48 -1.90
C ALA A 88 17.06 0.77 -0.87
N TYR A 89 15.79 0.70 -1.28
CA TYR A 89 14.63 0.93 -0.43
C TYR A 89 14.63 -0.01 0.79
N GLY A 90 14.89 -1.30 0.55
CA GLY A 90 14.94 -2.32 1.60
C GLY A 90 16.13 -2.20 2.56
N GLN A 91 17.07 -1.28 2.31
CA GLN A 91 18.19 -0.99 3.24
C GLN A 91 17.87 0.17 4.19
N HIS A 92 16.76 0.89 4.00
CA HIS A 92 16.39 1.97 4.90
C HIS A 92 16.00 1.42 6.28
N PRO A 93 16.54 1.94 7.40
CA PRO A 93 16.40 1.32 8.74
C PRO A 93 14.96 1.04 9.18
N LEU A 94 14.02 1.90 8.80
CA LEU A 94 12.60 1.77 9.16
C LEU A 94 11.73 1.07 8.11
N PHE A 95 12.26 0.77 6.91
CA PHE A 95 11.46 0.19 5.83
C PHE A 95 11.64 -1.32 5.75
N ARG A 96 10.73 -2.04 6.39
CA ARG A 96 10.68 -3.52 6.42
C ARG A 96 9.47 -4.09 5.68
N THR A 97 8.67 -3.23 5.05
CA THR A 97 7.60 -3.61 4.13
C THR A 97 7.42 -2.59 3.01
N VAL A 98 6.68 -2.96 1.96
CA VAL A 98 6.18 -2.03 0.94
C VAL A 98 4.86 -2.54 0.36
N SER A 99 3.99 -1.63 -0.07
CA SER A 99 2.78 -1.99 -0.81
C SER A 99 3.10 -2.22 -2.29
N LEU A 100 2.60 -3.31 -2.87
CA LEU A 100 2.62 -3.58 -4.31
C LEU A 100 1.25 -3.23 -4.91
N ASP A 101 1.04 -1.95 -5.21
CA ASP A 101 -0.22 -1.46 -5.79
C ASP A 101 -0.28 -1.62 -7.31
N ARG A 102 0.86 -1.77 -8.00
CA ARG A 102 0.93 -1.97 -9.46
C ARG A 102 0.08 -3.15 -9.95
N ASN A 103 -0.06 -4.18 -9.10
CA ASN A 103 -0.85 -5.37 -9.36
C ASN A 103 -2.35 -5.05 -9.58
N PHE A 104 -2.83 -3.88 -9.12
CA PHE A 104 -4.20 -3.43 -9.32
C PHE A 104 -4.57 -3.26 -10.80
N TYR A 105 -3.67 -2.72 -11.62
CA TYR A 105 -3.93 -2.46 -13.04
C TYR A 105 -3.62 -3.69 -13.90
N ARG A 106 -2.61 -4.47 -13.51
CA ARG A 106 -2.23 -5.70 -14.21
C ARG A 106 -1.67 -6.71 -13.22
N ALA A 107 -2.23 -7.92 -13.24
CA ALA A 107 -1.73 -9.05 -12.48
C ALA A 107 -0.23 -9.28 -12.76
N LEU A 108 0.56 -9.39 -11.69
CA LEU A 108 1.98 -9.70 -11.75
C LEU A 108 2.18 -11.22 -11.82
N THR A 109 3.14 -11.65 -12.62
CA THR A 109 3.52 -13.06 -12.72
C THR A 109 4.36 -13.51 -11.52
N ALA A 110 4.41 -14.82 -11.25
CA ALA A 110 5.28 -15.40 -10.22
C ALA A 110 6.76 -15.02 -10.42
N SER A 111 7.22 -14.92 -11.66
CA SER A 111 8.60 -14.51 -11.98
C SER A 111 8.89 -13.04 -11.70
N GLN A 112 7.89 -12.15 -11.84
CA GLN A 112 8.01 -10.75 -11.45
C GLN A 112 8.05 -10.62 -9.92
N TYR A 113 7.19 -11.34 -9.21
CA TYR A 113 7.24 -11.43 -7.75
C TYR A 113 8.57 -11.97 -7.24
N ALA A 114 9.08 -13.07 -7.82
CA ALA A 114 10.38 -13.64 -7.46
C ALA A 114 11.53 -12.66 -7.65
N ARG A 115 11.46 -11.79 -8.68
CA ARG A 115 12.44 -10.72 -8.87
C ARG A 115 12.39 -9.71 -7.73
N TYR A 116 11.20 -9.29 -7.29
CA TYR A 116 11.07 -8.38 -6.15
C TYR A 116 11.56 -9.02 -4.84
N ALA A 117 11.21 -10.29 -4.60
CA ALA A 117 11.69 -11.06 -3.45
C ALA A 117 13.22 -11.13 -3.37
N ALA A 118 13.91 -11.26 -4.52
CA ALA A 118 15.36 -11.32 -4.58
C ALA A 118 16.06 -9.96 -4.31
N MET A 119 15.32 -8.84 -4.39
CA MET A 119 15.89 -7.50 -4.18
C MET A 119 15.90 -7.06 -2.71
N VAL A 120 15.21 -7.76 -1.81
CA VAL A 120 14.99 -7.30 -0.42
C VAL A 120 15.59 -8.24 0.63
N PRO A 121 15.96 -7.73 1.84
CA PRO A 121 16.46 -8.57 2.95
C PRO A 121 15.46 -9.63 3.38
N ASP A 122 15.90 -10.80 3.85
CA ASP A 122 15.06 -11.99 4.14
C ASP A 122 13.79 -11.72 4.99
N ASP A 123 13.93 -10.89 6.01
CA ASP A 123 12.85 -10.54 6.94
C ASP A 123 11.86 -9.48 6.40
N PHE A 124 12.13 -8.93 5.22
CA PHE A 124 11.21 -8.01 4.54
C PHE A 124 9.90 -8.70 4.18
N ARG A 125 8.78 -7.97 4.29
CA ARG A 125 7.45 -8.47 3.92
C ARG A 125 6.78 -7.56 2.89
N PHE A 126 5.95 -8.11 2.03
CA PHE A 126 5.18 -7.35 1.05
C PHE A 126 3.70 -7.31 1.44
N VAL A 127 3.09 -6.14 1.25
CA VAL A 127 1.64 -5.96 1.26
C VAL A 127 1.20 -5.93 -0.20
N VAL A 128 0.57 -7.00 -0.69
CA VAL A 128 0.24 -7.14 -2.11
C VAL A 128 -1.23 -6.82 -2.33
N LYS A 129 -1.53 -5.85 -3.18
CA LYS A 129 -2.90 -5.47 -3.51
C LYS A 129 -3.45 -6.37 -4.60
N ALA A 130 -4.68 -6.85 -4.43
CA ALA A 130 -5.36 -7.66 -5.44
C ALA A 130 -5.64 -6.85 -6.73
N PRO A 131 -5.68 -7.50 -7.90
CA PRO A 131 -6.04 -6.88 -9.17
C PRO A 131 -7.48 -6.35 -9.20
N SER A 132 -7.68 -5.24 -9.91
CA SER A 132 -9.00 -4.61 -10.11
C SER A 132 -10.03 -5.54 -10.76
N VAL A 133 -9.58 -6.50 -11.58
CA VAL A 133 -10.47 -7.48 -12.22
C VAL A 133 -11.30 -8.27 -11.22
N VAL A 134 -10.82 -8.48 -9.99
CA VAL A 134 -11.61 -9.14 -8.92
C VAL A 134 -12.11 -8.19 -7.84
N THR A 135 -11.55 -6.98 -7.70
CA THR A 135 -11.93 -6.05 -6.62
C THR A 135 -12.69 -4.79 -7.06
N ASP A 136 -12.89 -4.59 -8.36
CA ASP A 136 -13.73 -3.52 -8.89
C ASP A 136 -15.01 -4.08 -9.50
N ALA A 137 -16.16 -3.56 -9.06
CA ALA A 137 -17.46 -3.95 -9.58
C ALA A 137 -17.74 -3.35 -10.97
N THR A 138 -16.93 -2.38 -11.42
CA THR A 138 -17.02 -1.82 -12.77
C THR A 138 -15.69 -1.81 -13.48
N VAL A 139 -15.70 -2.06 -14.78
CA VAL A 139 -14.56 -1.77 -15.66
C VAL A 139 -14.42 -0.25 -15.73
N ARG A 140 -13.20 0.26 -15.56
CA ARG A 140 -12.91 1.70 -15.60
C ARG A 140 -12.13 2.06 -16.85
N ASP A 141 -12.41 3.24 -17.38
CA ASP A 141 -11.56 3.86 -18.40
C ASP A 141 -10.31 4.52 -17.78
N GLU A 142 -9.45 5.10 -18.62
CA GLU A 142 -8.20 5.79 -18.23
C GLU A 142 -8.44 7.01 -17.32
N SER A 143 -9.67 7.55 -17.32
CA SER A 143 -10.10 8.63 -16.41
C SER A 143 -10.56 8.12 -15.04
N GLY A 144 -10.63 6.79 -14.86
CA GLY A 144 -11.12 6.14 -13.64
C GLY A 144 -12.65 6.08 -13.56
N ARG A 145 -13.37 6.46 -14.63
CA ARG A 145 -14.84 6.40 -14.68
C ARG A 145 -15.29 4.98 -14.97
N GLY A 146 -16.24 4.48 -14.17
CA GLY A 146 -16.86 3.18 -14.42
C GLY A 146 -17.69 3.22 -15.70
N THR A 147 -17.37 2.36 -16.66
CA THR A 147 -18.02 2.29 -17.98
C THR A 147 -19.01 1.14 -18.06
N GLN A 148 -18.67 -0.02 -17.50
CA GLN A 148 -19.44 -1.26 -17.61
C GLN A 148 -19.38 -2.06 -16.32
N ILE A 149 -20.38 -2.92 -16.08
CA ILE A 149 -20.33 -3.89 -14.98
C ILE A 149 -19.20 -4.88 -15.24
N ASN A 150 -18.40 -5.17 -14.22
CA ASN A 150 -17.36 -6.17 -14.29
C ASN A 150 -17.92 -7.56 -13.90
N PRO A 151 -18.08 -8.52 -14.83
CA PRO A 151 -18.58 -9.86 -14.50
C PRO A 151 -17.59 -10.68 -13.67
N ALA A 152 -16.30 -10.31 -13.68
CA ALA A 152 -15.24 -10.97 -12.92
C ALA A 152 -15.13 -10.48 -11.47
N PHE A 153 -15.90 -9.45 -11.08
CA PHE A 153 -15.90 -8.93 -9.71
C PHE A 153 -16.21 -10.06 -8.72
N LEU A 154 -15.34 -10.26 -7.74
CA LEU A 154 -15.37 -11.35 -6.76
C LEU A 154 -15.30 -12.77 -7.35
N SER A 155 -14.66 -12.94 -8.52
CA SER A 155 -14.40 -14.27 -9.08
C SER A 155 -13.35 -15.02 -8.24
N ALA A 156 -13.76 -16.14 -7.64
CA ALA A 156 -12.89 -17.04 -6.88
C ALA A 156 -11.73 -17.59 -7.72
N ASP A 157 -12.01 -18.07 -8.93
CA ASP A 157 -11.01 -18.67 -9.82
C ASP A 157 -9.92 -17.65 -10.21
N LEU A 158 -10.31 -16.41 -10.54
CA LEU A 158 -9.36 -15.36 -10.89
C LEU A 158 -8.58 -14.87 -9.65
N ALA A 159 -9.22 -14.79 -8.48
CA ALA A 159 -8.51 -14.41 -7.24
C ALA A 159 -7.43 -15.43 -6.86
N VAL A 160 -7.65 -16.71 -7.17
CA VAL A 160 -6.66 -17.77 -7.01
C VAL A 160 -5.55 -17.65 -8.07
N ARG A 161 -5.91 -17.76 -9.35
CA ARG A 161 -4.93 -17.94 -10.45
C ARG A 161 -4.17 -16.68 -10.83
N GLU A 162 -4.81 -15.52 -10.76
CA GLU A 162 -4.22 -14.24 -11.19
C GLU A 162 -3.64 -13.44 -10.02
N PHE A 163 -3.82 -13.90 -8.78
CA PHE A 163 -3.37 -13.16 -7.60
C PHE A 163 -2.69 -14.02 -6.54
N ALA A 164 -3.42 -14.88 -5.84
CA ALA A 164 -2.88 -15.58 -4.67
C ALA A 164 -1.79 -16.60 -5.04
N GLU A 165 -2.00 -17.42 -6.08
CA GLU A 165 -1.02 -18.42 -6.50
C GLU A 165 0.28 -17.79 -7.03
N PRO A 166 0.26 -16.80 -7.96
CA PRO A 166 1.49 -16.16 -8.41
C PRO A 166 2.24 -15.45 -7.28
N ALA A 167 1.52 -14.82 -6.34
CA ALA A 167 2.13 -14.18 -5.19
C ALA A 167 2.82 -15.20 -4.28
N LEU A 168 2.16 -16.31 -3.94
CA LEU A 168 2.74 -17.39 -3.12
C LEU A 168 3.96 -18.03 -3.78
N GLN A 169 3.87 -18.32 -5.08
CA GLN A 169 4.97 -18.91 -5.84
C GLN A 169 6.18 -17.98 -5.94
N GLY A 170 5.96 -16.68 -6.13
CA GLY A 170 7.03 -15.72 -6.35
C GLY A 170 7.62 -15.12 -5.07
N LEU A 171 6.78 -14.74 -4.10
CA LEU A 171 7.22 -14.08 -2.88
C LEU A 171 7.49 -15.05 -1.72
N GLY A 172 6.83 -16.20 -1.69
CA GLY A 172 6.98 -17.19 -0.62
C GLY A 172 6.75 -16.60 0.77
N HIS A 173 7.69 -16.82 1.70
CA HIS A 173 7.61 -16.36 3.08
C HIS A 173 7.65 -14.84 3.24
N ARG A 174 7.93 -14.11 2.15
CA ARG A 174 7.98 -12.65 2.14
C ARG A 174 6.61 -12.00 1.98
N ILE A 175 5.52 -12.76 1.90
CA ILE A 175 4.17 -12.16 1.93
C ILE A 175 3.85 -11.79 3.38
N GLY A 176 3.51 -10.52 3.60
CA GLY A 176 2.94 -10.05 4.87
C GLY A 176 1.41 -9.98 4.79
N ALA A 177 0.87 -9.45 3.69
CA ALA A 177 -0.57 -9.40 3.49
C ALA A 177 -0.97 -9.52 2.02
N LEU A 178 -2.08 -10.22 1.76
CA LEU A 178 -2.82 -10.16 0.51
C LEU A 178 -4.06 -9.29 0.74
N VAL A 179 -4.09 -8.10 0.13
CA VAL A 179 -5.12 -7.08 0.37
C VAL A 179 -6.13 -7.04 -0.76
N PHE A 180 -7.37 -7.41 -0.46
CA PHE A 180 -8.52 -7.18 -1.34
C PHE A 180 -9.13 -5.82 -1.03
N GLN A 181 -8.68 -4.80 -1.74
CA GLN A 181 -9.26 -3.46 -1.63
C GLN A 181 -10.43 -3.32 -2.60
N LEU A 182 -11.66 -3.38 -2.09
CA LEU A 182 -12.86 -3.13 -2.87
C LEU A 182 -12.94 -1.64 -3.27
N SER A 183 -12.97 -1.38 -4.57
CA SER A 183 -13.25 -0.05 -5.11
C SER A 183 -14.64 0.43 -4.67
N PRO A 184 -14.93 1.75 -4.71
CA PRO A 184 -16.27 2.24 -4.41
C PRO A 184 -17.34 1.51 -5.21
N LEU A 185 -18.29 0.90 -4.50
CA LEU A 185 -19.26 0.01 -5.11
C LEU A 185 -20.44 0.78 -5.71
N PRO A 186 -20.98 0.33 -6.86
CA PRO A 186 -22.17 0.93 -7.44
C PRO A 186 -23.40 0.60 -6.58
N ARG A 187 -24.39 1.51 -6.57
CA ARG A 187 -25.62 1.39 -5.76
C ARG A 187 -26.32 0.02 -5.86
N PRO A 188 -26.45 -0.62 -7.04
CA PRO A 188 -27.09 -1.93 -7.13
C PRO A 188 -26.37 -3.03 -6.34
N VAL A 189 -25.04 -2.97 -6.25
CA VAL A 189 -24.26 -3.93 -5.45
C VAL A 189 -24.45 -3.66 -3.96
N LEU A 190 -24.51 -2.39 -3.57
CA LEU A 190 -24.76 -1.98 -2.19
C LEU A 190 -26.21 -2.20 -1.72
N ALA A 191 -27.14 -2.44 -2.64
CA ALA A 191 -28.53 -2.73 -2.32
C ALA A 191 -28.73 -4.15 -1.77
N ASP A 192 -27.78 -5.07 -2.03
CA ASP A 192 -27.80 -6.46 -1.56
C ASP A 192 -26.47 -6.82 -0.89
N VAL A 193 -26.25 -6.23 0.29
CA VAL A 193 -25.07 -6.49 1.12
C VAL A 193 -24.94 -7.97 1.50
N PRO A 194 -26.01 -8.70 1.88
CA PRO A 194 -25.90 -10.14 2.16
C PRO A 194 -25.27 -10.93 0.99
N LEU A 195 -25.73 -10.73 -0.25
CA LEU A 195 -25.15 -11.38 -1.42
C LEU A 195 -23.70 -10.96 -1.66
N LEU A 196 -23.39 -9.68 -1.46
CA LEU A 196 -22.00 -9.18 -1.56
C LEU A 196 -21.08 -9.91 -0.58
N LEU A 197 -21.49 -10.05 0.68
CA LEU A 197 -20.71 -10.72 1.72
C LEU A 197 -20.57 -12.22 1.45
N GLU A 198 -21.62 -12.89 0.97
CA GLU A 198 -21.57 -14.30 0.57
C GLU A 198 -20.54 -14.53 -0.54
N ARG A 199 -20.59 -13.72 -1.61
CA ARG A 199 -19.65 -13.83 -2.73
C ARG A 199 -18.21 -13.52 -2.33
N LEU A 200 -18.02 -12.52 -1.46
CA LEU A 200 -16.70 -12.18 -0.93
C LEU A 200 -16.14 -13.32 -0.06
N ALA A 201 -16.97 -13.91 0.81
CA ALA A 201 -16.59 -15.06 1.62
C ALA A 201 -16.19 -16.25 0.75
N ALA A 202 -16.98 -16.56 -0.28
CA ALA A 202 -16.69 -17.64 -1.22
C ALA A 202 -15.37 -17.42 -1.98
N MET A 203 -15.11 -16.19 -2.44
CA MET A 203 -13.83 -15.85 -3.08
C MET A 203 -12.64 -16.04 -2.15
N ILE A 204 -12.73 -15.57 -0.89
CA ILE A 204 -11.63 -15.69 0.08
C ILE A 204 -11.43 -17.14 0.51
N ALA A 205 -12.51 -17.90 0.71
CA ALA A 205 -12.45 -19.30 1.11
C ALA A 205 -11.84 -20.20 0.02
N ALA A 206 -11.87 -19.78 -1.24
CA ALA A 206 -11.24 -20.50 -2.35
C ALA A 206 -9.72 -20.29 -2.45
N LEU A 207 -9.16 -19.32 -1.72
CA LEU A 207 -7.72 -19.04 -1.77
C LEU A 207 -6.92 -20.23 -1.23
N PRO A 208 -5.74 -20.51 -1.81
CA PRO A 208 -4.85 -21.53 -1.27
C PRO A 208 -4.45 -21.20 0.17
N ALA A 209 -4.21 -22.23 0.98
CA ALA A 209 -3.68 -22.06 2.32
C ALA A 209 -2.33 -21.31 2.26
N LEU A 210 -2.20 -20.24 3.06
CA LEU A 210 -0.97 -19.44 3.08
C LEU A 210 0.17 -20.19 3.78
N THR A 211 -0.13 -20.93 4.84
CA THR A 211 0.83 -21.76 5.58
C THR A 211 0.94 -23.15 4.93
N PRO A 212 2.16 -23.73 4.78
CA PRO A 212 3.43 -23.30 5.37
C PRO A 212 4.24 -22.28 4.56
N THR A 213 3.85 -21.98 3.32
CA THR A 213 4.65 -21.16 2.39
C THR A 213 4.90 -19.74 2.90
N ALA A 214 3.89 -19.11 3.48
CA ALA A 214 3.90 -17.74 3.95
C ALA A 214 3.31 -17.65 5.37
N PRO A 215 4.09 -18.02 6.41
CA PRO A 215 3.57 -18.15 7.78
C PRO A 215 3.16 -16.82 8.43
N ASP A 216 3.77 -15.70 8.00
CA ASP A 216 3.41 -14.36 8.47
C ASP A 216 2.22 -13.74 7.72
N ALA A 217 1.79 -14.37 6.61
CA ALA A 217 0.84 -13.77 5.69
C ALA A 217 -0.58 -13.80 6.23
N VAL A 218 -1.32 -12.72 5.97
CA VAL A 218 -2.75 -12.62 6.27
C VAL A 218 -3.53 -12.16 5.03
N VAL A 219 -4.77 -12.62 4.88
CA VAL A 219 -5.71 -12.02 3.92
C VAL A 219 -6.41 -10.85 4.60
N ALA A 220 -6.35 -9.67 4.01
CA ALA A 220 -6.99 -8.47 4.52
C ALA A 220 -7.98 -7.88 3.51
N VAL A 221 -9.11 -7.37 3.99
CA VAL A 221 -10.10 -6.69 3.15
C VAL A 221 -10.16 -5.21 3.50
N GLU A 222 -10.03 -4.37 2.49
CA GLU A 222 -10.15 -2.92 2.60
C GLU A 222 -11.36 -2.46 1.79
N VAL A 223 -12.14 -1.51 2.29
CA VAL A 223 -13.29 -0.96 1.56
C VAL A 223 -13.13 0.55 1.35
N ARG A 224 -13.98 1.10 0.49
CA ARG A 224 -14.10 2.55 0.25
C ARG A 224 -15.50 3.09 0.54
N ASP A 225 -16.38 2.24 1.06
CA ASP A 225 -17.78 2.52 1.39
C ASP A 225 -18.00 2.31 2.90
N PRO A 226 -18.07 3.38 3.71
CA PRO A 226 -18.16 3.27 5.18
C PRO A 226 -19.37 2.49 5.69
N GLN A 227 -20.46 2.49 4.93
CA GLN A 227 -21.68 1.74 5.26
C GLN A 227 -21.49 0.22 5.33
N LEU A 228 -20.36 -0.30 4.81
CA LEU A 228 -20.00 -1.71 4.91
C LEU A 228 -19.34 -2.07 6.25
N MET A 229 -19.01 -1.09 7.10
CA MET A 229 -18.45 -1.33 8.42
C MET A 229 -19.52 -1.80 9.40
N THR A 230 -20.01 -3.02 9.21
CA THR A 230 -21.09 -3.62 10.01
C THR A 230 -20.61 -4.86 10.77
N PRO A 231 -21.31 -5.25 11.85
CA PRO A 231 -21.03 -6.51 12.56
C PRO A 231 -21.08 -7.74 11.65
N GLU A 232 -21.97 -7.77 10.66
CA GLU A 232 -22.11 -8.87 9.70
C GLU A 232 -20.87 -9.00 8.80
N PHE A 233 -20.31 -7.86 8.37
CA PHE A 233 -19.05 -7.87 7.63
C PHE A 233 -17.91 -8.41 8.52
N ALA A 234 -17.81 -7.95 9.76
CA ALA A 234 -16.79 -8.46 10.69
C ALA A 234 -16.95 -9.97 10.96
N ALA A 235 -18.18 -10.46 11.08
CA ALA A 235 -18.48 -11.88 11.24
C ALA A 235 -18.06 -12.69 10.00
N MET A 236 -18.34 -12.17 8.79
CA MET A 236 -17.91 -12.79 7.53
C MET A 236 -16.37 -12.88 7.43
N LEU A 237 -15.65 -11.80 7.74
CA LEU A 237 -14.17 -11.83 7.74
C LEU A 237 -13.63 -12.87 8.71
N ARG A 238 -14.23 -12.96 9.90
CA ARG A 238 -13.87 -13.94 10.93
C ARG A 238 -14.09 -15.38 10.43
N SER A 239 -15.20 -15.65 9.76
CA SER A 239 -15.53 -17.01 9.28
C SER A 239 -14.58 -17.53 8.20
N VAL A 240 -13.96 -16.64 7.42
CA VAL A 240 -12.98 -17.00 6.37
C VAL A 240 -11.52 -16.76 6.78
N GLY A 241 -11.27 -16.44 8.05
CA GLY A 241 -9.91 -16.24 8.54
C GLY A 241 -9.23 -14.94 8.04
N ALA A 242 -9.97 -14.01 7.43
CA ALA A 242 -9.44 -12.72 7.00
C ALA A 242 -9.40 -11.68 8.14
N THR A 243 -8.71 -10.57 7.90
CA THR A 243 -8.66 -9.39 8.79
C THR A 243 -9.18 -8.12 8.10
N TRP A 244 -9.47 -7.09 8.89
CA TRP A 244 -9.82 -5.76 8.39
C TRP A 244 -8.55 -5.00 8.03
N CYS A 245 -8.48 -4.49 6.80
CA CYS A 245 -7.45 -3.52 6.45
C CYS A 245 -7.92 -2.13 6.87
N LEU A 246 -7.20 -1.54 7.83
CA LEU A 246 -7.42 -0.17 8.28
C LEU A 246 -6.98 0.79 7.16
N GLY A 247 -7.93 1.17 6.31
CA GLY A 247 -7.71 2.11 5.21
C GLY A 247 -7.88 3.55 5.68
N LEU A 248 -6.78 4.32 5.73
CA LEU A 248 -6.83 5.75 6.06
C LEU A 248 -6.91 6.53 4.75
N HIS A 249 -8.11 6.98 4.44
CA HIS A 249 -8.47 7.66 3.21
C HIS A 249 -9.61 8.63 3.51
N ALA A 250 -9.69 9.75 2.79
CA ALA A 250 -10.76 10.74 2.94
C ALA A 250 -12.20 10.25 2.61
N LYS A 251 -12.36 9.00 2.19
CA LYS A 251 -13.67 8.33 1.98
C LYS A 251 -14.08 7.48 3.19
N MET A 252 -13.13 7.16 4.05
CA MET A 252 -13.34 6.31 5.23
C MET A 252 -13.42 7.17 6.49
N PRO A 253 -14.12 6.70 7.54
CA PRO A 253 -14.13 7.34 8.84
C PRO A 253 -12.72 7.40 9.46
N PRO A 254 -12.49 8.27 10.46
CA PRO A 254 -11.24 8.28 11.24
C PRO A 254 -11.00 6.94 11.96
N ILE A 255 -9.79 6.76 12.49
CA ILE A 255 -9.37 5.50 13.13
C ILE A 255 -10.31 5.11 14.26
N GLU A 256 -10.72 6.09 15.07
CA GLU A 256 -11.62 5.95 16.23
C GLU A 256 -12.92 5.22 15.86
N ASP A 257 -13.50 5.61 14.73
CA ASP A 257 -14.76 5.06 14.20
C ASP A 257 -14.55 3.70 13.52
N GLN A 258 -13.31 3.37 13.14
CA GLN A 258 -12.93 2.06 12.61
C GLN A 258 -12.52 1.06 13.71
N LEU A 259 -12.26 1.51 14.94
CA LEU A 259 -11.87 0.63 16.06
C LEU A 259 -12.85 -0.51 16.35
N PRO A 260 -14.19 -0.34 16.24
CA PRO A 260 -15.13 -1.46 16.42
C PRO A 260 -14.84 -2.64 15.49
N MET A 261 -14.45 -2.40 14.22
CA MET A 261 -14.08 -3.46 13.28
C MET A 261 -12.82 -4.21 13.74
N LEU A 262 -11.79 -3.46 14.17
CA LEU A 262 -10.55 -4.07 14.67
C LEU A 262 -10.79 -4.90 15.94
N ARG A 263 -11.59 -4.38 16.88
CA ARG A 263 -11.97 -5.08 18.11
C ARG A 263 -12.80 -6.33 17.82
N ALA A 264 -13.74 -6.25 16.88
CA ALA A 264 -14.58 -7.36 16.46
C ALA A 264 -13.81 -8.50 15.78
N LEU A 265 -12.55 -8.27 15.36
CA LEU A 265 -11.67 -9.28 14.79
C LEU A 265 -10.56 -9.72 15.73
N TRP A 266 -10.30 -8.99 16.82
CA TRP A 266 -9.23 -9.26 17.76
C TRP A 266 -9.22 -10.70 18.33
N PRO A 267 -8.04 -11.30 18.59
CA PRO A 267 -6.71 -10.86 18.16
C PRO A 267 -6.41 -11.27 16.71
N ARG A 268 -5.86 -10.34 15.90
CA ARG A 268 -5.39 -10.56 14.53
C ARG A 268 -4.24 -9.62 14.18
N PRO A 269 -3.42 -9.94 13.16
CA PRO A 269 -2.48 -8.99 12.59
C PRO A 269 -3.16 -7.70 12.12
N LEU A 270 -2.48 -6.57 12.32
CA LEU A 270 -2.88 -5.28 11.77
C LEU A 270 -2.34 -5.15 10.35
N VAL A 271 -3.23 -4.79 9.42
CA VAL A 271 -2.84 -4.28 8.09
C VAL A 271 -3.40 -2.88 7.96
N CYS A 272 -2.53 -1.88 7.86
CA CYS A 272 -2.91 -0.48 7.74
C CYS A 272 -2.32 0.14 6.47
N ARG A 273 -3.16 0.86 5.72
CA ARG A 273 -2.74 1.58 4.52
C ARG A 273 -3.14 3.04 4.65
N TRP A 274 -2.17 3.90 4.93
CA TRP A 274 -2.40 5.34 4.99
C TRP A 274 -2.25 5.96 3.61
N ASN A 275 -3.39 6.12 2.93
CA ASN A 275 -3.43 6.38 1.51
C ASN A 275 -3.55 7.87 1.16
N LEU A 276 -4.34 8.64 1.92
CA LEU A 276 -4.63 10.05 1.64
C LEU A 276 -5.03 10.81 2.91
N HIS A 277 -4.48 12.01 3.08
CA HIS A 277 -4.91 12.92 4.13
C HIS A 277 -6.39 13.29 3.98
N ARG A 278 -7.16 13.18 5.07
CA ARG A 278 -8.60 13.47 5.09
C ARG A 278 -8.97 14.87 4.58
N ARG A 279 -8.09 15.87 4.74
CA ARG A 279 -8.35 17.27 4.34
C ARG A 279 -8.62 17.45 2.85
N HIS A 280 -8.07 16.57 2.01
CA HIS A 280 -8.25 16.63 0.55
C HIS A 280 -9.60 16.12 0.09
N GLY A 281 -10.41 15.57 1.00
CA GLY A 281 -11.72 15.03 0.67
C GLY A 281 -11.65 13.83 -0.27
N ARG A 282 -12.84 13.27 -0.57
CA ARG A 282 -13.01 11.98 -1.26
C ARG A 282 -12.39 11.86 -2.66
N TYR A 283 -12.05 12.97 -3.33
CA TYR A 283 -11.52 13.00 -4.70
C TYR A 283 -10.22 13.80 -4.85
N GLY A 284 -9.61 14.27 -3.75
CA GLY A 284 -8.48 15.21 -3.82
C GLY A 284 -7.10 14.58 -3.98
N TYR A 285 -6.98 13.40 -4.61
CA TYR A 285 -5.67 12.80 -4.87
C TYR A 285 -4.79 13.66 -5.77
N GLU A 286 -5.34 14.14 -6.88
CA GLU A 286 -4.58 14.97 -7.84
C GLU A 286 -4.17 16.30 -7.21
N ASP A 287 -5.01 16.88 -6.36
CA ASP A 287 -4.71 18.11 -5.63
C ASP A 287 -3.62 17.88 -4.57
N ALA A 288 -3.70 16.76 -3.85
CA ALA A 288 -2.67 16.35 -2.89
C ALA A 288 -1.31 16.14 -3.58
N GLU A 289 -1.28 15.41 -4.70
CA GLU A 289 -0.04 15.14 -5.44
C GLU A 289 0.63 16.42 -5.93
N LYS A 290 -0.15 17.35 -6.48
CA LYS A 290 0.34 18.67 -6.91
C LYS A 290 0.87 19.50 -5.75
N LEU A 291 0.17 19.48 -4.61
CA LEU A 291 0.54 20.26 -3.42
C LEU A 291 1.79 19.71 -2.72
N TYR A 292 1.92 18.38 -2.69
CA TYR A 292 2.94 17.69 -1.92
C TYR A 292 4.20 17.36 -2.71
N GLY A 293 4.13 17.39 -4.04
CA GLY A 293 5.32 17.32 -4.89
C GLY A 293 6.35 18.38 -4.46
N PRO A 294 7.64 18.02 -4.31
CA PRO A 294 8.29 16.81 -4.81
C PRO A 294 8.32 15.61 -3.84
N PHE A 295 7.59 15.66 -2.72
CA PHE A 295 7.53 14.65 -1.66
C PHE A 295 8.78 14.49 -0.78
N ASP A 296 9.50 15.59 -0.55
CA ASP A 296 10.74 15.66 0.23
C ASP A 296 10.55 16.11 1.70
N LYS A 297 9.36 16.63 2.03
CA LYS A 297 9.01 17.16 3.35
C LYS A 297 7.56 16.86 3.73
N ILE A 298 7.28 16.91 5.02
CA ILE A 298 5.90 16.98 5.51
C ILE A 298 5.36 18.37 5.17
N VAL A 299 4.20 18.40 4.51
CA VAL A 299 3.50 19.62 4.09
C VAL A 299 2.29 19.86 4.98
N ASP A 300 1.48 18.82 5.19
CA ASP A 300 0.30 18.88 6.05
C ASP A 300 0.42 17.80 7.14
N PRO A 301 0.94 18.14 8.32
CA PRO A 301 1.00 17.22 9.44
C PRO A 301 -0.40 16.81 9.92
N ASP A 302 -0.56 15.54 10.28
CA ASP A 302 -1.77 14.96 10.87
C ASP A 302 -1.41 14.22 12.19
N PRO A 303 -1.09 14.96 13.27
CA PRO A 303 -0.68 14.36 14.54
C PRO A 303 -1.77 13.51 15.18
N GLU A 304 -3.04 13.86 14.96
CA GLU A 304 -4.17 13.10 15.50
C GLU A 304 -4.20 11.68 14.92
N THR A 305 -4.10 11.57 13.59
CA THR A 305 -4.05 10.27 12.91
C THR A 305 -2.79 9.49 13.29
N ARG A 306 -1.62 10.14 13.39
CA ARG A 306 -0.39 9.47 13.85
C ARG A 306 -0.55 8.88 15.25
N GLN A 307 -1.03 9.66 16.21
CA GLN A 307 -1.17 9.22 17.60
C GLN A 307 -2.19 8.09 17.74
N ALA A 308 -3.32 8.19 17.03
CA ALA A 308 -4.32 7.14 17.01
C ALA A 308 -3.76 5.85 16.40
N LEU A 309 -3.06 5.95 15.28
CA LEU A 309 -2.41 4.81 14.62
C LEU A 309 -1.31 4.20 15.49
N ALA A 310 -0.47 5.02 16.14
CA ALA A 310 0.59 4.57 17.04
C ALA A 310 0.03 3.74 18.20
N ARG A 311 -1.09 4.17 18.80
CA ARG A 311 -1.78 3.38 19.85
C ARG A 311 -2.29 2.04 19.34
N VAL A 312 -2.88 1.98 18.15
CA VAL A 312 -3.35 0.73 17.54
C VAL A 312 -2.17 -0.20 17.23
N ILE A 313 -1.08 0.33 16.69
CA ILE A 313 0.15 -0.42 16.43
C ILE A 313 0.71 -0.98 17.73
N ALA A 314 0.95 -0.13 18.73
CA ALA A 314 1.52 -0.53 20.01
C ALA A 314 0.69 -1.61 20.69
N GLY A 315 -0.65 -1.47 20.71
CA GLY A 315 -1.55 -2.50 21.24
C GLY A 315 -1.45 -3.83 20.49
N THR A 316 -1.36 -3.78 19.16
CA THR A 316 -1.24 -4.97 18.30
C THR A 316 0.07 -5.74 18.57
N VAL A 317 1.21 -5.05 18.55
CA VAL A 317 2.51 -5.69 18.71
C VAL A 317 2.80 -6.11 20.15
N LYS A 318 2.29 -5.38 21.16
CA LYS A 318 2.33 -5.82 22.58
C LYS A 318 1.57 -7.14 22.79
N ALA A 319 0.58 -7.45 21.94
CA ALA A 319 -0.14 -8.72 21.95
C ALA A 319 0.52 -9.81 21.09
N GLY A 320 1.74 -9.58 20.58
CA GLY A 320 2.49 -10.54 19.77
C GLY A 320 2.00 -10.69 18.33
N GLN A 321 1.10 -9.82 17.86
CA GLN A 321 0.59 -9.85 16.49
C GLN A 321 1.47 -9.04 15.53
N ASN A 322 1.56 -9.48 14.28
CA ASN A 322 2.21 -8.72 13.21
C ASN A 322 1.46 -7.41 12.92
N ALA A 323 2.20 -6.35 12.59
CA ALA A 323 1.64 -5.07 12.15
C ALA A 323 2.34 -4.60 10.87
N PHE A 324 1.60 -4.57 9.77
CA PHE A 324 2.05 -4.09 8.47
C PHE A 324 1.42 -2.74 8.18
N VAL A 325 2.26 -1.69 8.09
CA VAL A 325 1.79 -0.31 7.94
C VAL A 325 2.48 0.33 6.74
N THR A 326 1.70 0.65 5.70
CA THR A 326 2.21 1.32 4.49
C THR A 326 1.68 2.73 4.39
N VAL A 327 2.56 3.69 4.13
CA VAL A 327 2.26 5.12 4.08
C VAL A 327 2.49 5.68 2.68
N SER A 328 1.49 6.38 2.14
CA SER A 328 1.60 7.14 0.90
C SER A 328 2.22 8.51 1.16
N ASN A 329 2.92 9.09 0.18
CA ASN A 329 3.29 10.51 0.25
C ASN A 329 2.05 11.41 0.38
N ASN A 330 0.89 10.98 -0.12
CA ASN A 330 -0.37 11.69 0.00
C ASN A 330 -0.96 11.69 1.43
N ALA A 331 -0.30 11.04 2.40
CA ALA A 331 -0.69 11.07 3.82
C ALA A 331 -0.35 12.41 4.48
N GLU A 332 0.90 12.88 4.36
CA GLU A 332 1.36 14.13 4.98
C GLU A 332 2.35 14.92 4.09
N GLY A 333 2.71 14.41 2.93
CA GLY A 333 3.65 15.01 1.98
C GLY A 333 4.92 14.18 1.75
N CYS A 334 5.39 13.42 2.74
CA CYS A 334 6.62 12.62 2.62
C CYS A 334 6.54 11.36 3.48
N ALA A 335 6.40 10.19 2.85
CA ALA A 335 6.23 8.93 3.56
C ALA A 335 7.43 8.55 4.46
N PRO A 336 8.71 8.69 4.06
CA PRO A 336 9.85 8.42 4.95
C PRO A 336 9.81 9.23 6.25
N ARG A 337 9.49 10.52 6.16
CA ARG A 337 9.39 11.41 7.33
C ARG A 337 8.16 11.11 8.19
N THR A 338 7.04 10.79 7.54
CA THR A 338 5.81 10.33 8.22
C THR A 338 6.09 9.04 9.01
N VAL A 339 6.77 8.07 8.38
CA VAL A 339 7.16 6.82 9.04
C VAL A 339 8.11 7.06 10.19
N ALA A 340 9.10 7.94 10.05
CA ALA A 340 10.03 8.27 11.15
C ALA A 340 9.29 8.86 12.37
N THR A 341 8.38 9.81 12.15
CA THR A 341 7.59 10.40 13.25
C THR A 341 6.63 9.39 13.88
N LEU A 342 5.94 8.58 13.08
CA LEU A 342 5.07 7.51 13.57
C LEU A 342 5.83 6.43 14.34
N ALA A 343 7.02 6.04 13.86
CA ALA A 343 7.90 5.10 14.53
C ALA A 343 8.33 5.60 15.91
N GLN A 344 8.67 6.89 16.04
CA GLN A 344 9.00 7.50 17.32
C GLN A 344 7.81 7.45 18.29
N GLU A 345 6.61 7.83 17.83
CA GLU A 345 5.40 7.77 18.66
C GLU A 345 5.09 6.35 19.14
N VAL A 346 5.35 5.33 18.31
CA VAL A 346 5.22 3.92 18.72
C VAL A 346 6.28 3.55 19.75
N ALA A 347 7.55 3.88 19.53
CA ALA A 347 8.64 3.58 20.48
C ALA A 347 8.34 4.18 21.87
N ASP A 348 7.90 5.45 21.92
CA ASP A 348 7.53 6.13 23.17
C ASP A 348 6.38 5.43 23.91
N LEU A 349 5.43 4.82 23.18
CA LEU A 349 4.32 4.05 23.77
C LEU A 349 4.73 2.65 24.22
N LEU A 350 5.78 2.08 23.62
CA LEU A 350 6.30 0.76 24.01
C LEU A 350 7.18 0.82 25.25
N LEU A 351 7.82 1.96 25.52
CA LEU A 351 8.59 2.20 26.74
C LEU A 351 7.74 2.41 27.99
N ARG A 352 6.44 2.69 27.83
CA ARG A 352 5.45 2.84 28.92
C ARG A 352 4.76 1.51 29.23
#